data_AF-A0A1B0D9N5-F1
#
_entry.id   AF-A0A1B0D9N5-F1
#
_cell.length_a   1.000
_cell.length_b   1.000
_cell.length_c   1.000
_cell.angle_alpha   90.00
_cell.angle_beta   90.00
_cell.angle_gamma   90.00
#
_symmetry.space_group_name_H-M   'P 1'
#
loop_
_entity.id
_entity.type
_entity.pdbx_description
1 polymer ?
#
loop_
_entity_poly.entity_id
_entity_poly.type
_entity_poly.pdbx_seq_one_letter_code
_entity_poly.pdbx_strand_id
1 'polypeptide(L)'
;MKGSSIFRMCEHVLGKQTFRKGLQKYIKDMAFKVAEPKDLYRNIQEAADEDNSLPDDVKVEDFLSSWVDQPGYPLLTVIRNYESNEIVVNQQRFLSSREEVDTERLSWYVPLSISTTKNPDMNNTKPWIWLKQGTRELVLRTSDNLTWTSEDWVLFNVQQSGFYRVNYDTQNWKMLADELHKGFPYTIGTLNRAQLIDDVFNLAYSDVVPFTLVMDIIKYVRYESEYAVWVAANRHLLNMARKLEGPTYELFFGRFLQHLTEEIFDRMDVFPHSMGRDSPRTTFLRPLIVDLACQAGSGKCLTATRIQVTAEALTTNCVVPMERASLYYCHGLKNADAKTVQYFWNKLHTMTSDQERAQLTYALTCYHDPDVVYSILRKLADPPTDIAFTNMERHQMFVTALRNGHLKVIMKFLKNDHENINKTFTFNTRMEYSLKEIAMYIQEEDVEEFESVLQMLLDLKYVSENLVKRIRTDIEYHLAWIRDNKSQIEDWIKDYFEPKTDKSMSVRFEVSLILCAVSLLLL
;
A
#
# COMPACT_ATOMS: atom_id res chain seq x y z
N MET A 1 1.09 14.07 -0.54
CA MET A 1 1.49 15.04 0.50
C MET A 1 3.03 15.15 0.57
N LYS A 2 3.67 15.81 -0.41
CA LYS A 2 5.14 15.97 -0.45
C LYS A 2 5.63 16.99 0.59
N GLY A 3 5.03 18.19 0.59
CA GLY A 3 5.42 19.28 1.49
C GLY A 3 5.41 18.89 2.97
N SER A 4 4.32 18.30 3.48
CA SER A 4 4.22 17.85 4.88
C SER A 4 5.29 16.82 5.25
N SER A 5 5.68 15.94 4.33
CA SER A 5 6.70 14.92 4.57
C SER A 5 8.10 15.53 4.65
N ILE A 6 8.41 16.51 3.79
CA ILE A 6 9.67 17.26 3.84
C ILE A 6 9.76 18.08 5.13
N PHE A 7 8.66 18.70 5.57
CA PHE A 7 8.62 19.40 6.85
C PHE A 7 8.85 18.48 8.05
N ARG A 8 8.25 17.28 8.05
CA ARG A 8 8.54 16.27 9.08
C ARG A 8 10.00 15.88 9.08
N MET A 9 10.60 15.64 7.91
CA MET A 9 12.04 15.36 7.79
C MET A 9 12.88 16.51 8.37
N CYS A 10 12.53 17.76 8.07
CA CYS A 10 13.18 18.95 8.62
C CYS A 10 13.07 19.02 10.16
N GLU A 11 11.90 18.69 10.73
CA GLU A 11 11.72 18.60 12.19
C GLU A 11 12.63 17.55 12.82
N HIS A 12 12.78 16.37 12.20
CA HIS A 12 13.69 15.33 12.71
C HIS A 12 15.17 15.74 12.62
N VAL A 13 15.55 16.36 11.50
CA VAL A 13 16.90 16.90 11.26
C VAL A 13 17.27 17.92 12.35
N LEU A 14 16.44 18.94 12.55
CA LEU A 14 16.72 20.04 13.49
C LEU A 14 16.43 19.65 14.95
N GLY A 15 15.46 18.79 15.17
CA GLY A 15 14.85 18.55 16.46
C GLY A 15 13.64 19.48 16.67
N LYS A 16 12.63 18.94 17.37
CA LYS A 16 11.31 19.57 17.54
C LYS A 16 11.36 20.99 18.12
N GLN A 17 12.26 21.25 19.07
CA GLN A 17 12.36 22.57 19.72
C GLN A 17 12.90 23.62 18.75
N THR A 18 14.01 23.33 18.09
CA THR A 18 14.63 24.23 17.12
C THR A 18 13.75 24.47 15.90
N PHE A 19 13.11 23.43 15.38
CA PHE A 19 12.15 23.56 14.29
C PHE A 19 10.97 24.47 14.68
N ARG A 20 10.36 24.26 15.85
CA ARG A 20 9.27 25.11 16.35
C ARG A 20 9.72 26.55 16.58
N LYS A 21 10.93 26.75 17.10
CA LYS A 21 11.54 28.08 17.30
C LYS A 21 11.72 28.80 15.97
N GLY A 22 12.22 28.11 14.93
CA GLY A 22 12.34 28.64 13.58
C GLY A 22 10.99 29.05 12.99
N LEU A 23 9.95 28.21 13.14
CA LEU A 23 8.60 28.56 12.71
C LEU A 23 8.02 29.76 13.46
N GLN A 24 8.28 29.89 14.75
CA GLN A 24 7.85 31.05 15.54
C GLN A 24 8.55 32.34 15.10
N LYS A 25 9.86 32.29 14.78
CA LYS A 25 10.59 33.42 14.20
C LYS A 25 9.99 33.79 12.85
N TYR A 26 9.80 32.81 11.96
CA TYR A 26 9.20 33.01 10.63
C TYR A 26 7.82 33.67 10.70
N ILE A 27 6.90 33.16 11.53
CA ILE A 27 5.55 33.71 11.66
C ILE A 27 5.59 35.16 12.18
N LYS A 28 6.51 35.49 13.09
CA LYS A 28 6.67 36.86 13.61
C LYS A 28 7.28 37.80 12.57
N ASP A 29 8.32 37.36 11.87
CA ASP A 29 9.01 38.14 10.84
C ASP A 29 8.09 38.43 9.65
N MET A 30 7.31 37.43 9.23
CA MET A 30 6.41 37.52 8.08
C MET A 30 4.98 37.95 8.42
N ALA A 31 4.74 38.35 9.67
CA ALA A 31 3.42 38.83 10.11
C ALA A 31 2.97 40.02 9.24
N PHE A 32 1.79 39.90 8.64
CA PHE A 32 1.18 40.90 7.74
C PHE A 32 2.00 41.20 6.46
N LYS A 33 2.93 40.31 6.07
CA LYS A 33 3.72 40.39 4.83
C LYS A 33 3.39 39.23 3.88
N VAL A 34 3.84 39.34 2.63
CA VAL A 34 3.92 38.21 1.69
C VAL A 34 5.23 37.48 1.92
N ALA A 35 5.21 36.15 1.92
CA ALA A 35 6.39 35.32 2.20
C ALA A 35 6.84 34.50 0.99
N GLU A 36 8.15 34.34 0.87
CA GLU A 36 8.81 33.48 -0.11
C GLU A 36 9.56 32.33 0.61
N PRO A 37 9.92 31.23 -0.08
CA PRO A 37 10.62 30.10 0.53
C PRO A 37 11.90 30.51 1.28
N LYS A 38 12.67 31.46 0.74
CA LYS A 38 13.89 32.01 1.35
C LYS A 38 13.66 32.63 2.74
N ASP A 39 12.48 33.21 2.99
CA ASP A 39 12.15 33.80 4.29
C ASP A 39 11.98 32.71 5.35
N LEU A 40 11.39 31.58 4.97
CA LEU A 40 11.30 30.41 5.82
C LEU A 40 12.69 29.84 6.10
N TYR A 41 13.53 29.68 5.07
CA TYR A 41 14.88 29.11 5.21
C TYR A 41 15.74 29.96 6.14
N ARG A 42 15.73 31.29 5.97
CA ARG A 42 16.44 32.24 6.83
C ARG A 42 16.06 32.10 8.30
N ASN A 43 14.75 32.12 8.60
CA ASN A 43 14.27 32.06 9.98
C ASN A 43 14.53 30.70 10.65
N ILE A 44 14.49 29.60 9.89
CA ILE A 44 14.86 28.28 10.39
C ILE A 44 16.37 28.17 10.59
N GLN A 45 17.19 28.70 9.67
CA GLN A 45 18.65 28.74 9.82
C GLN A 45 19.06 29.51 11.07
N GLU A 46 18.46 30.68 11.32
CA GLU A 46 18.75 31.47 12.52
C GLU A 46 18.47 30.69 13.81
N ALA A 47 17.34 29.97 13.89
CA ALA A 47 17.07 29.11 15.02
C ALA A 47 18.06 27.92 15.10
N ALA A 48 18.44 27.37 13.95
CA ALA A 48 19.38 26.25 13.87
C ALA A 48 20.78 26.63 14.36
N ASP A 49 21.25 27.83 14.01
CA ASP A 49 22.52 28.40 14.42
C ASP A 49 22.52 28.71 15.93
N GLU A 50 21.45 29.35 16.43
CA GLU A 50 21.30 29.65 17.86
C GLU A 50 21.34 28.39 18.75
N ASP A 51 20.80 27.27 18.26
CA ASP A 51 20.71 26.01 18.99
C ASP A 51 21.85 25.02 18.64
N ASN A 52 22.74 25.35 17.70
CA ASN A 52 23.76 24.46 17.13
C ASN A 52 23.18 23.11 16.69
N SER A 53 22.02 23.15 16.02
CA SER A 53 21.25 21.94 15.67
C SER A 53 21.68 21.25 14.38
N LEU A 54 22.52 21.90 13.58
CA LEU A 54 23.07 21.42 12.30
C LEU A 54 24.60 21.54 12.31
N PRO A 55 25.32 20.70 11.55
CA PRO A 55 26.73 20.92 11.26
C PRO A 55 26.96 22.25 10.53
N ASP A 56 28.11 22.89 10.77
CA ASP A 56 28.44 24.21 10.22
C ASP A 56 28.39 24.26 8.68
N ASP A 57 28.72 23.14 8.04
CA ASP A 57 28.76 22.95 6.58
C ASP A 57 27.42 22.53 5.95
N VAL A 58 26.34 22.48 6.75
CA VAL A 58 24.98 22.18 6.30
C VAL A 58 24.12 23.44 6.44
N LYS A 59 23.67 23.99 5.31
CA LYS A 59 22.71 25.10 5.27
C LYS A 59 21.30 24.61 5.03
N VAL A 60 20.34 25.22 5.72
CA VAL A 60 18.90 24.92 5.63
C VAL A 60 18.39 25.13 4.21
N GLU A 61 18.87 26.19 3.54
CA GLU A 61 18.50 26.49 2.15
C GLU A 61 18.97 25.40 1.19
N ASP A 62 20.25 25.01 1.22
CA ASP A 62 20.79 23.93 0.38
C ASP A 62 20.04 22.61 0.59
N PHE A 63 19.73 22.30 1.86
CA PHE A 63 18.94 21.13 2.21
C PHE A 63 17.54 21.22 1.60
N LEU A 64 16.73 22.21 1.98
CA LEU A 64 15.31 22.26 1.62
C LEU A 64 15.07 22.51 0.13
N SER A 65 15.86 23.38 -0.51
CA SER A 65 15.75 23.67 -1.96
C SER A 65 15.89 22.41 -2.80
N SER A 66 16.84 21.53 -2.46
CA SER A 66 17.05 20.24 -3.14
C SER A 66 15.81 19.33 -3.14
N TRP A 67 14.87 19.53 -2.20
CA TRP A 67 13.62 18.76 -2.11
C TRP A 67 12.42 19.44 -2.77
N VAL A 68 12.35 20.78 -2.72
CA VAL A 68 11.16 21.52 -3.17
C VAL A 68 11.26 21.98 -4.63
N ASP A 69 12.46 22.26 -5.13
CA ASP A 69 12.66 22.89 -6.44
C ASP A 69 12.77 21.88 -7.59
N GLN A 70 12.72 20.58 -7.28
CA GLN A 70 12.77 19.51 -8.28
C GLN A 70 11.68 18.44 -8.06
N PRO A 71 11.18 17.80 -9.14
CA PRO A 71 10.16 16.77 -9.05
C PRO A 71 10.72 15.46 -8.47
N GLY A 72 9.83 14.62 -7.92
CA GLY A 72 10.19 13.31 -7.41
C GLY A 72 10.88 13.32 -6.03
N TYR A 73 11.54 12.21 -5.73
CA TYR A 73 12.31 11.91 -4.51
C TYR A 73 13.34 10.79 -4.80
N PRO A 74 14.39 10.61 -3.98
CA PRO A 74 15.43 9.62 -4.25
C PRO A 74 15.04 8.21 -3.77
N LEU A 75 15.56 7.23 -4.50
CA LEU A 75 15.86 5.89 -4.05
C LEU A 75 17.33 5.85 -3.61
N LEU A 76 17.58 5.38 -2.40
CA LEU A 76 18.92 5.02 -1.94
C LEU A 76 19.14 3.53 -2.11
N THR A 77 20.16 3.14 -2.88
CA THR A 77 20.59 1.74 -3.01
C THR A 77 21.81 1.52 -2.13
N VAL A 78 21.68 0.61 -1.17
CA VAL A 78 22.68 0.26 -0.17
C VAL A 78 23.31 -1.07 -0.55
N ILE A 79 24.59 -1.04 -0.94
CA ILE A 79 25.35 -2.22 -1.35
C ILE A 79 26.44 -2.46 -0.32
N ARG A 80 26.46 -3.65 0.28
CA ARG A 80 27.45 -4.01 1.29
C ARG A 80 28.58 -4.86 0.71
N ASN A 81 29.81 -4.50 1.06
CA ASN A 81 30.94 -5.40 0.95
C ASN A 81 31.06 -6.18 2.26
N TYR A 82 30.69 -7.46 2.24
CA TYR A 82 30.68 -8.32 3.42
C TYR A 82 32.07 -8.78 3.86
N GLU A 83 33.11 -8.61 3.04
CA GLU A 83 34.49 -8.92 3.42
C GLU A 83 35.16 -7.73 4.13
N SER A 84 35.01 -6.52 3.57
CA SER A 84 35.61 -5.30 4.13
C SER A 84 34.73 -4.58 5.16
N ASN A 85 33.46 -4.97 5.29
CA ASN A 85 32.42 -4.25 6.03
C ASN A 85 32.17 -2.81 5.53
N GLU A 86 32.52 -2.49 4.28
CA GLU A 86 32.17 -1.21 3.68
C GLU A 86 30.71 -1.22 3.17
N ILE A 87 30.05 -0.07 3.25
CA ILE A 87 28.71 0.13 2.68
C ILE A 87 28.79 1.24 1.65
N VAL A 88 28.33 0.96 0.44
CA VAL A 88 28.19 1.94 -0.63
C VAL A 88 26.73 2.36 -0.69
N VAL A 89 26.45 3.65 -0.50
CA VAL A 89 25.11 4.23 -0.63
C VAL A 89 25.06 5.06 -1.90
N ASN A 90 24.24 4.61 -2.86
CA ASN A 90 24.02 5.30 -4.13
C ASN A 90 22.64 5.96 -4.15
N GLN A 91 22.55 7.21 -4.62
CA GLN A 91 21.26 7.88 -4.85
C GLN A 91 20.91 8.01 -6.33
N GLN A 92 19.65 7.72 -6.64
CA GLN A 92 19.03 8.00 -7.93
C GLN A 92 17.58 8.43 -7.74
N ARG A 93 16.98 9.11 -8.73
CA ARG A 93 15.54 9.40 -8.69
C ARG A 93 14.75 8.09 -8.68
N PHE A 94 13.79 7.96 -7.76
CA PHE A 94 12.84 6.84 -7.81
C PHE A 94 11.79 7.11 -8.88
N LEU A 95 11.59 6.15 -9.77
CA LEU A 95 10.62 6.17 -10.85
C LEU A 95 9.70 4.95 -10.71
N SER A 96 8.42 5.15 -10.99
CA SER A 96 7.39 4.12 -10.75
C SER A 96 7.33 3.06 -11.85
N SER A 97 7.99 3.29 -12.99
CA SER A 97 8.02 2.40 -14.14
C SER A 97 9.45 2.26 -14.67
N ARG A 98 9.75 1.06 -15.18
CA ARG A 98 11.02 0.69 -15.81
C ARG A 98 11.34 1.51 -17.07
N GLU A 99 10.33 1.99 -17.77
CA GLU A 99 10.50 2.75 -19.02
C GLU A 99 10.82 4.22 -18.77
N GLU A 100 10.57 4.69 -17.54
CA GLU A 100 10.95 6.04 -17.15
C GLU A 100 12.46 6.07 -16.88
N VAL A 101 13.15 6.99 -17.55
CA VAL A 101 14.59 7.22 -17.37
C VAL A 101 14.81 8.58 -16.74
N ASP A 102 15.65 8.65 -15.70
CA ASP A 102 16.08 9.91 -15.10
C ASP A 102 17.14 10.58 -15.99
N THR A 103 16.68 11.27 -17.04
CA THR A 103 17.55 11.96 -18.00
C THR A 103 18.32 13.12 -17.38
N GLU A 104 17.71 13.81 -16.41
CA GLU A 104 18.30 14.96 -15.73
C GLU A 104 19.34 14.57 -14.70
N ARG A 105 19.37 13.30 -14.29
CA ARG A 105 20.19 12.80 -13.20
C ARG A 105 20.03 13.77 -12.02
N LEU A 106 18.84 13.76 -11.42
CA LEU A 106 18.55 14.55 -10.22
C LEU A 106 19.18 13.91 -8.97
N SER A 107 19.66 14.76 -8.06
CA SER A 107 20.21 14.35 -6.76
C SER A 107 19.70 15.28 -5.66
N TRP A 108 19.67 14.78 -4.45
CA TRP A 108 19.13 15.45 -3.27
C TRP A 108 20.21 15.58 -2.19
N TYR A 109 20.00 16.53 -1.28
CA TYR A 109 20.75 16.64 -0.04
C TYR A 109 20.06 15.78 1.03
N VAL A 110 20.57 14.57 1.23
CA VAL A 110 19.86 13.52 1.99
C VAL A 110 20.43 13.33 3.40
N PRO A 111 19.63 13.53 4.46
CA PRO A 111 20.01 13.16 5.83
C PRO A 111 19.88 11.65 6.04
N LEU A 112 20.99 10.96 6.30
CA LEU A 112 21.02 9.52 6.52
C LEU A 112 21.01 9.21 8.01
N SER A 113 19.97 8.52 8.47
CA SER A 113 19.93 7.82 9.77
C SER A 113 20.09 6.33 9.53
N ILE A 114 20.71 5.63 10.49
CA ILE A 114 21.04 4.21 10.39
C ILE A 114 20.87 3.52 11.73
N SER A 115 20.44 2.27 11.69
CA SER A 115 20.43 1.33 12.81
C SER A 115 21.00 0.00 12.35
N THR A 116 21.67 -0.72 13.25
CA THR A 116 22.33 -2.01 12.94
C THR A 116 22.00 -3.05 14.01
N THR A 117 22.26 -4.33 13.75
CA THR A 117 22.10 -5.38 14.75
C THR A 117 22.85 -5.08 16.06
N LYS A 118 24.07 -4.52 15.97
CA LYS A 118 24.89 -4.16 17.14
C LYS A 118 24.47 -2.88 17.83
N ASN A 119 23.84 -1.97 17.09
CA ASN A 119 23.35 -0.68 17.58
C ASN A 119 21.88 -0.48 17.17
N PRO A 120 20.93 -1.25 17.75
CA PRO A 120 19.54 -1.30 17.31
C PRO A 120 18.71 -0.10 17.83
N ASP A 121 19.25 1.11 17.79
CA ASP A 121 18.53 2.31 18.21
C ASP A 121 17.51 2.74 17.14
N MET A 122 16.24 2.36 17.36
CA MET A 122 15.10 2.70 16.51
C MET A 122 14.46 4.07 16.85
N ASN A 123 15.06 4.83 17.77
CA ASN A 123 14.59 6.15 18.19
C ASN A 123 15.49 7.27 17.72
N ASN A 124 16.77 6.99 17.45
CA ASN A 124 17.68 7.98 16.90
C ASN A 124 17.41 8.25 15.41
N THR A 125 16.59 9.29 15.18
CA THR A 125 16.22 9.76 13.84
C THR A 125 17.12 10.89 13.33
N LYS A 126 18.13 11.29 14.11
CA LYS A 126 19.05 12.36 13.72
C LYS A 126 19.94 11.90 12.57
N PRO A 127 20.32 12.81 11.66
CA PRO A 127 21.26 12.48 10.60
C PRO A 127 22.61 12.09 11.23
N TRP A 128 23.07 10.87 10.94
CA TRP A 128 24.41 10.43 11.26
C TRP A 128 25.41 10.97 10.23
N ILE A 129 25.03 10.96 8.96
CA ILE A 129 25.83 11.48 7.86
C ILE A 129 24.92 12.09 6.78
N TRP A 130 25.48 12.96 5.97
CA TRP A 130 24.77 13.62 4.89
C TRP A 130 25.32 13.22 3.53
N LEU A 131 24.42 12.82 2.63
CA LEU A 131 24.73 12.66 1.21
C LEU A 131 24.41 13.99 0.50
N LYS A 132 25.44 14.78 0.20
CA LYS A 132 25.28 16.12 -0.36
C LYS A 132 24.71 16.09 -1.78
N GLN A 133 23.99 17.15 -2.16
CA GLN A 133 23.53 17.31 -3.55
C GLN A 133 24.73 17.28 -4.52
N GLY A 134 24.54 16.65 -5.68
CA GLY A 134 25.60 16.39 -6.65
C GLY A 134 26.45 15.15 -6.35
N THR A 135 26.48 14.68 -5.09
CA THR A 135 27.20 13.46 -4.71
C THR A 135 26.31 12.23 -4.92
N ARG A 136 26.74 11.35 -5.83
CA ARG A 136 25.96 10.15 -6.20
C ARG A 136 26.18 8.96 -5.30
N GLU A 137 27.39 8.85 -4.78
CA GLU A 137 27.84 7.70 -4.04
C GLU A 137 28.58 8.14 -2.80
N LEU A 138 28.31 7.47 -1.70
CA LEU A 138 29.00 7.65 -0.43
C LEU A 138 29.43 6.30 0.09
N VAL A 139 30.74 6.16 0.35
CA VAL A 139 31.32 4.97 0.97
C VAL A 139 31.37 5.19 2.47
N LEU A 140 30.74 4.29 3.21
CA LEU A 140 30.62 4.31 4.66
C LEU A 140 31.46 3.18 5.26
N ARG A 141 32.12 3.50 6.36
CA ARG A 141 32.95 2.57 7.13
C ARG A 141 32.48 2.55 8.58
N THR A 142 32.73 1.43 9.24
CA THR A 142 32.48 1.31 10.67
C THR A 142 33.27 2.37 11.44
N SER A 143 32.70 2.85 12.54
CA SER A 143 33.34 3.75 13.50
C SER A 143 33.10 3.24 14.92
N ASP A 144 33.84 3.74 15.90
CA ASP A 144 33.77 3.26 17.29
C ASP A 144 32.34 3.27 17.86
N ASN A 145 31.52 4.24 17.46
CA ASN A 145 30.15 4.42 17.95
C ASN A 145 29.07 3.81 17.03
N LEU A 146 29.45 3.27 15.87
CA LEU A 146 28.53 2.66 14.93
C LEU A 146 29.27 1.60 14.10
N THR A 147 29.05 0.33 14.49
CA THR A 147 29.71 -0.84 13.90
C THR A 147 28.69 -1.82 13.31
N TRP A 148 29.17 -2.59 12.34
CA TRP A 148 28.47 -3.71 11.71
C TRP A 148 29.49 -4.68 11.13
N THR A 149 29.08 -5.94 10.97
CA THR A 149 29.86 -7.03 10.39
C THR A 149 29.06 -7.74 9.31
N SER A 150 29.66 -8.75 8.67
CA SER A 150 29.02 -9.53 7.62
C SER A 150 27.73 -10.25 8.05
N GLU A 151 27.52 -10.46 9.35
CA GLU A 151 26.36 -11.15 9.92
C GLU A 151 25.28 -10.18 10.45
N ASP A 152 25.59 -8.89 10.54
CA ASP A 152 24.67 -7.89 11.06
C ASP A 152 23.83 -7.31 9.92
N TRP A 153 22.52 -7.15 10.09
CA TRP A 153 21.72 -6.32 9.18
C TRP A 153 22.01 -4.83 9.41
N VAL A 154 21.84 -4.04 8.36
CA VAL A 154 21.81 -2.58 8.43
C VAL A 154 20.47 -2.06 7.91
N LEU A 155 19.96 -1.02 8.56
CA LEU A 155 18.70 -0.39 8.22
C LEU A 155 18.88 1.12 8.18
N PHE A 156 18.52 1.73 7.05
CA PHE A 156 18.53 3.18 6.88
C PHE A 156 17.13 3.78 7.02
N ASN A 157 17.09 5.08 7.28
CA ASN A 157 15.87 5.87 7.42
C ASN A 157 15.04 5.47 8.66
N VAL A 158 15.65 5.53 9.84
CA VAL A 158 15.00 5.23 11.12
C VAL A 158 13.68 6.03 11.24
N GLN A 159 12.60 5.32 11.57
CA GLN A 159 11.20 5.80 11.60
C GLN A 159 10.66 6.40 10.29
N GLN A 160 11.29 6.08 9.15
CA GLN A 160 10.98 6.67 7.86
C GLN A 160 10.92 8.22 7.96
N SER A 161 11.83 8.82 8.73
CA SER A 161 11.86 10.26 8.99
C SER A 161 12.23 11.06 7.74
N GLY A 162 13.04 10.48 6.87
CA GLY A 162 13.43 11.01 5.58
C GLY A 162 12.45 10.69 4.46
N PHE A 163 12.27 11.63 3.53
CA PHE A 163 11.36 11.50 2.39
C PHE A 163 12.00 10.75 1.20
N TYR A 164 12.50 9.54 1.45
CA TYR A 164 13.19 8.71 0.45
C TYR A 164 12.95 7.22 0.72
N ARG A 165 13.12 6.41 -0.34
CA ARG A 165 13.05 4.95 -0.26
C ARG A 165 14.43 4.34 -0.12
N VAL A 166 14.51 3.16 0.46
CA VAL A 166 15.77 2.42 0.59
C VAL A 166 15.64 1.04 -0.06
N ASN A 167 16.58 0.72 -0.95
CA ASN A 167 16.85 -0.61 -1.45
C ASN A 167 18.16 -1.12 -0.84
N TYR A 168 18.23 -2.41 -0.59
CA TYR A 168 19.43 -3.09 -0.11
C TYR A 168 19.84 -4.18 -1.09
N ASP A 169 21.08 -4.65 -1.00
CA ASP A 169 21.47 -5.90 -1.63
C ASP A 169 20.68 -7.10 -1.06
N THR A 170 20.60 -8.18 -1.83
CA THR A 170 19.78 -9.36 -1.49
C THR A 170 20.14 -9.99 -0.15
N GLN A 171 21.41 -9.98 0.24
CA GLN A 171 21.85 -10.59 1.50
C GLN A 171 21.36 -9.76 2.70
N ASN A 172 21.42 -8.44 2.64
CA ASN A 172 20.90 -7.59 3.71
C ASN A 172 19.37 -7.67 3.80
N TRP A 173 18.67 -7.71 2.66
CA TRP A 173 17.23 -7.95 2.62
C TRP A 173 16.83 -9.26 3.31
N LYS A 174 17.58 -10.34 3.08
CA LYS A 174 17.36 -11.63 3.78
C LYS A 174 17.60 -11.51 5.28
N MET A 175 18.67 -10.84 5.72
CA MET A 175 18.92 -10.62 7.16
C MET A 175 17.81 -9.81 7.82
N LEU A 176 17.28 -8.78 7.14
CA LEU A 176 16.14 -8.01 7.62
C LEU A 176 14.88 -8.89 7.68
N ALA A 177 14.64 -9.73 6.67
CA ALA A 177 13.53 -10.69 6.69
C ALA A 177 13.66 -11.66 7.88
N ASP A 178 14.84 -12.23 8.11
CA ASP A 178 15.11 -13.15 9.21
C ASP A 178 14.91 -12.47 10.57
N GLU A 179 15.34 -11.21 10.72
CA GLU A 179 15.09 -10.42 11.94
C GLU A 179 13.60 -10.22 12.20
N LEU A 180 12.80 -9.94 11.16
CA LEU A 180 11.33 -9.83 11.29
C LEU A 180 10.69 -11.15 11.75
N HIS A 181 11.23 -12.29 11.33
CA HIS A 181 10.72 -13.61 11.71
C HIS A 181 11.09 -14.04 13.14
N LYS A 182 12.05 -13.36 13.81
CA LYS A 182 12.32 -13.60 15.24
C LYS A 182 11.12 -13.26 16.13
N GLY A 183 10.21 -12.42 15.65
CA GLY A 183 8.95 -12.12 16.34
C GLY A 183 9.11 -11.18 17.53
N PHE A 184 8.14 -11.22 18.44
CA PHE A 184 8.07 -10.31 19.58
C PHE A 184 9.04 -10.71 20.72
N PRO A 185 9.77 -9.75 21.34
CA PRO A 185 9.82 -8.33 21.01
C PRO A 185 10.62 -8.06 19.74
N TYR A 186 10.07 -7.22 18.86
CA TYR A 186 10.73 -6.85 17.61
C TYR A 186 11.88 -5.88 17.87
N THR A 187 13.07 -6.21 17.36
CA THR A 187 14.22 -5.29 17.34
C THR A 187 13.98 -4.14 16.35
N ILE A 188 13.42 -4.44 15.17
CA ILE A 188 13.08 -3.42 14.17
C ILE A 188 11.82 -2.68 14.61
N GLY A 189 11.91 -1.35 14.70
CA GLY A 189 10.81 -0.49 15.14
C GLY A 189 9.60 -0.50 14.21
N THR A 190 8.40 -0.27 14.77
CA THR A 190 7.12 -0.39 14.05
C THR A 190 7.05 0.40 12.74
N LEU A 191 7.53 1.66 12.73
CA LEU A 191 7.52 2.48 11.51
C LEU A 191 8.49 1.96 10.46
N ASN A 192 9.62 1.38 10.86
CA ASN A 192 10.58 0.77 9.94
C ASN A 192 10.08 -0.57 9.41
N ARG A 193 9.37 -1.36 10.22
CA ARG A 193 8.66 -2.56 9.73
C ARG A 193 7.64 -2.21 8.64
N ALA A 194 6.88 -1.13 8.83
CA ALA A 194 5.97 -0.59 7.82
C ALA A 194 6.72 -0.08 6.58
N GLN A 195 7.85 0.61 6.78
CA GLN A 195 8.73 1.07 5.69
C GLN A 195 9.27 -0.09 4.87
N LEU A 196 9.78 -1.16 5.48
CA LEU A 196 10.35 -2.30 4.76
C LEU A 196 9.32 -2.95 3.84
N ILE A 197 8.08 -3.10 4.33
CA ILE A 197 6.95 -3.55 3.50
C ILE A 197 6.69 -2.53 2.38
N ASP A 198 6.54 -1.24 2.71
CA ASP A 198 6.23 -0.24 1.69
C ASP A 198 7.32 -0.16 0.60
N ASP A 199 8.59 -0.10 1.00
CA ASP A 199 9.72 -0.01 0.09
C ASP A 199 9.82 -1.25 -0.79
N VAL A 200 9.84 -2.48 -0.24
CA VAL A 200 10.01 -3.70 -1.05
C VAL A 200 8.91 -3.84 -2.11
N PHE A 201 7.67 -3.50 -1.78
CA PHE A 201 6.56 -3.53 -2.74
C PHE A 201 6.73 -2.51 -3.87
N ASN A 202 7.04 -1.25 -3.54
CA ASN A 202 7.23 -0.22 -4.56
C ASN A 202 8.47 -0.51 -5.41
N LEU A 203 9.54 -1.04 -4.81
CA LEU A 203 10.72 -1.49 -5.54
C LEU A 203 10.38 -2.61 -6.52
N ALA A 204 9.54 -3.57 -6.13
CA ALA A 204 9.11 -4.65 -7.02
C ALA A 204 8.18 -4.18 -8.14
N TYR A 205 7.24 -3.27 -7.86
CA TYR A 205 6.42 -2.66 -8.92
C TYR A 205 7.25 -1.86 -9.94
N SER A 206 8.39 -1.32 -9.52
CA SER A 206 9.37 -0.63 -10.36
C SER A 206 10.48 -1.54 -10.92
N ASP A 207 10.35 -2.87 -10.82
CA ASP A 207 11.32 -3.88 -11.29
C ASP A 207 12.74 -3.73 -10.71
N VAL A 208 12.91 -3.06 -9.57
CA VAL A 208 14.20 -2.91 -8.88
C VAL A 208 14.58 -4.20 -8.12
N VAL A 209 13.58 -4.93 -7.64
CA VAL A 209 13.73 -6.22 -6.95
C VAL A 209 12.64 -7.19 -7.42
N PRO A 210 12.87 -8.51 -7.38
CA PRO A 210 11.85 -9.49 -7.78
C PRO A 210 10.71 -9.58 -6.76
N PHE A 211 9.50 -9.91 -7.22
CA PHE A 211 8.35 -10.12 -6.32
C PHE A 211 8.54 -11.28 -5.34
N THR A 212 9.40 -12.25 -5.63
CA THR A 212 9.74 -13.31 -4.66
C THR A 212 10.33 -12.76 -3.37
N LEU A 213 11.12 -11.66 -3.44
CA LEU A 213 11.61 -10.97 -2.26
C LEU A 213 10.49 -10.29 -1.46
N VAL A 214 9.49 -9.73 -2.16
CA VAL A 214 8.29 -9.18 -1.51
C VAL A 214 7.59 -10.27 -0.71
N MET A 215 7.44 -11.47 -1.28
CA MET A 215 6.81 -12.60 -0.62
C MET A 215 7.61 -13.07 0.61
N ASP A 216 8.95 -13.07 0.53
CA ASP A 216 9.82 -13.39 1.66
C ASP A 216 9.71 -12.41 2.81
N ILE A 217 9.53 -11.12 2.52
CA ILE A 217 9.26 -10.11 3.54
C ILE A 217 7.84 -10.29 4.06
N ILE A 218 6.80 -10.11 3.24
CA ILE A 218 5.41 -9.94 3.69
C ILE A 218 4.86 -11.10 4.52
N LYS A 219 5.38 -12.33 4.35
CA LYS A 219 4.91 -13.52 5.08
C LYS A 219 5.00 -13.40 6.61
N TYR A 220 5.91 -12.57 7.15
CA TYR A 220 6.01 -12.36 8.60
C TYR A 220 4.78 -11.64 9.18
N VAL A 221 4.01 -10.90 8.37
CA VAL A 221 2.92 -10.04 8.86
C VAL A 221 1.83 -10.83 9.58
N ARG A 222 1.76 -12.15 9.37
CA ARG A 222 0.97 -13.09 10.16
C ARG A 222 1.18 -12.92 11.68
N TYR A 223 2.39 -12.55 12.11
CA TYR A 223 2.76 -12.37 13.51
C TYR A 223 2.68 -10.91 13.98
N GLU A 224 2.18 -10.00 13.15
CA GLU A 224 2.13 -8.57 13.42
C GLU A 224 0.80 -8.15 14.06
N SER A 225 0.83 -7.19 14.97
CA SER A 225 -0.35 -6.61 15.63
C SER A 225 -0.37 -5.08 15.66
N GLU A 226 0.65 -4.44 15.10
CA GLU A 226 0.76 -2.99 15.03
C GLU A 226 0.01 -2.42 13.83
N TYR A 227 -0.83 -1.41 14.09
CA TYR A 227 -1.68 -0.76 13.08
C TYR A 227 -0.88 -0.21 11.90
N ALA A 228 0.24 0.47 12.14
CA ALA A 228 1.01 1.12 11.07
C ALA A 228 1.58 0.11 10.06
N VAL A 229 1.97 -1.08 10.51
CA VAL A 229 2.49 -2.14 9.64
C VAL A 229 1.37 -2.73 8.81
N TRP A 230 0.21 -2.99 9.42
CA TRP A 230 -0.98 -3.44 8.70
C TRP A 230 -1.53 -2.41 7.72
N VAL A 231 -1.39 -1.10 7.97
CA VAL A 231 -1.73 -0.07 6.96
C VAL A 231 -0.88 -0.23 5.70
N ALA A 232 0.44 -0.44 5.86
CA ALA A 232 1.34 -0.66 4.73
C ALA A 232 1.01 -1.97 4.00
N ALA A 233 0.84 -3.07 4.75
CA ALA A 233 0.49 -4.37 4.21
C ALA A 233 -0.86 -4.36 3.48
N ASN A 234 -1.92 -3.83 4.10
CA ASN A 234 -3.27 -3.79 3.56
C ASN A 234 -3.32 -3.12 2.19
N ARG A 235 -2.69 -1.95 2.03
CA ARG A 235 -2.65 -1.25 0.74
C ARG A 235 -2.05 -2.11 -0.36
N HIS A 236 -0.92 -2.75 -0.07
CA HIS A 236 -0.16 -3.51 -1.07
C HIS A 236 -0.76 -4.87 -1.37
N LEU A 237 -1.25 -5.58 -0.34
CA LEU A 237 -1.95 -6.85 -0.47
C LEU A 237 -3.27 -6.71 -1.23
N LEU A 238 -4.04 -5.63 -1.02
CA LEU A 238 -5.24 -5.36 -1.82
C LEU A 238 -4.89 -5.03 -3.28
N ASN A 239 -3.75 -4.37 -3.53
CA ASN A 239 -3.30 -4.12 -4.90
C ASN A 239 -2.90 -5.42 -5.61
N MET A 240 -2.16 -6.30 -4.92
CA MET A 240 -1.88 -7.64 -5.42
C MET A 240 -3.15 -8.44 -5.66
N ALA A 241 -4.13 -8.35 -4.75
CA ALA A 241 -5.38 -9.09 -4.87
C ALA A 241 -6.13 -8.74 -6.16
N ARG A 242 -6.15 -7.45 -6.53
CA ARG A 242 -6.72 -6.99 -7.81
C ARG A 242 -5.91 -7.50 -9.02
N LYS A 243 -4.58 -7.37 -8.96
CA LYS A 243 -3.70 -7.79 -10.07
C LYS A 243 -3.67 -9.30 -10.31
N LEU A 244 -3.91 -10.09 -9.27
CA LEU A 244 -3.88 -11.56 -9.30
C LEU A 244 -5.27 -12.18 -9.36
N GLU A 245 -6.32 -11.37 -9.54
CA GLU A 245 -7.68 -11.85 -9.74
C GLU A 245 -7.76 -12.83 -10.92
N GLY A 246 -8.73 -13.74 -10.88
CA GLY A 246 -8.97 -14.75 -11.92
C GLY A 246 -9.16 -16.16 -11.37
N PRO A 247 -9.23 -17.18 -12.25
CA PRO A 247 -9.65 -18.54 -11.88
C PRO A 247 -8.76 -19.23 -10.83
N THR A 248 -7.48 -18.86 -10.77
CA THR A 248 -6.49 -19.44 -9.85
C THR A 248 -6.36 -18.68 -8.52
N TYR A 249 -7.02 -17.54 -8.37
CA TYR A 249 -6.86 -16.65 -7.22
C TYR A 249 -7.08 -17.36 -5.88
N GLU A 250 -8.23 -18.00 -5.71
CA GLU A 250 -8.59 -18.68 -4.45
C GLU A 250 -7.63 -19.84 -4.11
N LEU A 251 -7.05 -20.49 -5.12
CA LEU A 251 -6.13 -21.61 -4.93
C LEU A 251 -4.75 -21.16 -4.41
N PHE A 252 -4.29 -19.98 -4.83
CA PHE A 252 -2.98 -19.44 -4.47
C PHE A 252 -3.07 -18.19 -3.58
N PHE A 253 -3.29 -17.01 -4.16
CA PHE A 253 -3.17 -15.75 -3.44
C PHE A 253 -4.28 -15.55 -2.39
N GLY A 254 -5.52 -15.94 -2.69
CA GLY A 254 -6.63 -15.95 -1.72
C GLY A 254 -6.30 -16.80 -0.50
N ARG A 255 -5.84 -18.05 -0.72
CA ARG A 255 -5.35 -18.94 0.34
C ARG A 255 -4.19 -18.34 1.15
N PHE A 256 -3.24 -17.69 0.47
CA PHE A 256 -2.13 -17.02 1.15
C PHE A 256 -2.60 -15.85 2.01
N LEU A 257 -3.48 -14.98 1.50
CA LEU A 257 -4.08 -13.88 2.27
C LEU A 257 -4.87 -14.40 3.48
N GLN A 258 -5.63 -15.48 3.31
CA GLN A 258 -6.36 -16.12 4.41
C GLN A 258 -5.36 -16.58 5.47
N HIS A 259 -4.27 -17.24 5.06
CA HIS A 259 -3.22 -17.68 5.96
C HIS A 259 -2.58 -16.51 6.75
N LEU A 260 -2.31 -15.37 6.11
CA LEU A 260 -1.73 -14.19 6.78
C LEU A 260 -2.68 -13.56 7.81
N THR A 261 -3.99 -13.59 7.54
CA THR A 261 -4.99 -12.85 8.34
C THR A 261 -5.68 -13.69 9.40
N GLU A 262 -5.73 -15.02 9.24
CA GLU A 262 -6.58 -15.91 10.05
C GLU A 262 -6.37 -15.76 11.56
N GLU A 263 -5.11 -15.79 12.01
CA GLU A 263 -4.81 -15.75 13.45
C GLU A 263 -5.19 -14.42 14.09
N ILE A 264 -4.90 -13.30 13.42
CA ILE A 264 -5.25 -11.98 13.93
C ILE A 264 -6.76 -11.71 13.81
N PHE A 265 -7.40 -12.23 12.76
CA PHE A 265 -8.84 -12.17 12.58
C PHE A 265 -9.56 -12.94 13.69
N ASP A 266 -9.14 -14.15 14.03
CA ASP A 266 -9.77 -14.95 15.08
C ASP A 266 -9.62 -14.35 16.49
N ARG A 267 -8.59 -13.53 16.71
CA ARG A 267 -8.42 -12.75 17.96
C ARG A 267 -9.28 -11.49 18.00
N MET A 268 -9.84 -11.07 16.88
CA MET A 268 -10.68 -9.87 16.76
C MET A 268 -12.14 -10.27 16.55
N ASP A 269 -13.05 -9.64 17.29
CA ASP A 269 -14.46 -9.72 16.94
C ASP A 269 -14.76 -8.78 15.76
N VAL A 270 -15.57 -9.25 14.81
CA VAL A 270 -16.09 -8.46 13.68
C VAL A 270 -17.15 -7.47 14.18
N PHE A 271 -17.86 -7.83 15.25
CA PHE A 271 -18.79 -6.95 15.94
C PHE A 271 -18.03 -6.06 16.93
N PRO A 272 -18.43 -4.80 17.10
CA PRO A 272 -17.82 -3.96 18.13
C PRO A 272 -18.23 -4.52 19.50
N HIS A 273 -17.31 -4.50 20.47
CA HIS A 273 -17.65 -4.94 21.81
C HIS A 273 -18.71 -4.02 22.40
N SER A 274 -19.89 -4.56 22.70
CA SER A 274 -21.04 -3.83 23.25
C SER A 274 -20.78 -3.10 24.58
N MET A 275 -19.68 -3.44 25.27
CA MET A 275 -19.24 -2.80 26.52
C MET A 275 -18.08 -1.80 26.35
N GLY A 276 -17.69 -1.43 25.12
CA GLY A 276 -16.63 -0.44 24.88
C GLY A 276 -15.23 -0.86 25.32
N ARG A 277 -14.94 -2.18 25.33
CA ARG A 277 -13.63 -2.73 25.73
C ARG A 277 -12.57 -2.69 24.63
N ASP A 278 -12.94 -2.24 23.43
CA ASP A 278 -11.99 -2.13 22.34
C ASP A 278 -10.98 -1.02 22.60
N SER A 279 -9.70 -1.38 22.59
CA SER A 279 -8.65 -0.38 22.57
C SER A 279 -8.72 0.44 21.27
N PRO A 280 -8.30 1.72 21.25
CA PRO A 280 -8.22 2.49 20.01
C PRO A 280 -7.44 1.77 18.90
N ARG A 281 -6.38 1.03 19.29
CA ARG A 281 -5.60 0.20 18.37
C ARG A 281 -6.47 -0.87 17.71
N THR A 282 -7.24 -1.62 18.49
CA THR A 282 -8.16 -2.65 17.98
C THR A 282 -9.19 -2.03 17.04
N THR A 283 -9.77 -0.89 17.41
CA THR A 283 -10.76 -0.17 16.60
C THR A 283 -10.22 0.20 15.22
N PHE A 284 -8.97 0.68 15.12
CA PHE A 284 -8.39 1.05 13.83
C PHE A 284 -7.85 -0.13 13.03
N LEU A 285 -7.39 -1.18 13.70
CA LEU A 285 -6.82 -2.36 13.05
C LEU A 285 -7.88 -3.30 12.48
N ARG A 286 -8.98 -3.53 13.23
CA ARG A 286 -10.10 -4.41 12.83
C ARG A 286 -10.52 -4.23 11.37
N PRO A 287 -10.85 -3.02 10.87
CA PRO A 287 -11.34 -2.91 9.51
C PRO A 287 -10.29 -3.28 8.45
N LEU A 288 -8.99 -3.17 8.72
CA LEU A 288 -7.94 -3.63 7.78
C LEU A 288 -7.91 -5.16 7.69
N ILE A 289 -8.01 -5.82 8.86
CA ILE A 289 -8.02 -7.28 8.94
C ILE A 289 -9.30 -7.85 8.33
N VAL A 290 -10.46 -7.24 8.61
CA VAL A 290 -11.73 -7.61 7.99
C VAL A 290 -11.67 -7.44 6.47
N ASP A 291 -11.08 -6.35 5.96
CA ASP A 291 -10.95 -6.14 4.51
C ASP A 291 -10.23 -7.31 3.84
N LEU A 292 -9.02 -7.61 4.33
CA LEU A 292 -8.17 -8.64 3.78
C LEU A 292 -8.77 -10.03 3.97
N ALA A 293 -9.34 -10.32 5.13
CA ALA A 293 -9.96 -11.63 5.41
C ALA A 293 -11.17 -11.89 4.50
N CYS A 294 -12.03 -10.90 4.30
CA CYS A 294 -13.17 -11.03 3.39
C CYS A 294 -12.72 -11.08 1.92
N GLN A 295 -11.72 -10.29 1.52
CA GLN A 295 -11.11 -10.35 0.19
C GLN A 295 -10.39 -11.68 -0.08
N ALA A 296 -9.93 -12.37 0.96
CA ALA A 296 -9.32 -13.69 0.90
C ALA A 296 -10.34 -14.84 0.83
N GLY A 297 -11.65 -14.55 0.78
CA GLY A 297 -12.69 -15.58 0.75
C GLY A 297 -12.96 -16.23 2.12
N SER A 298 -12.55 -15.61 3.24
CA SER A 298 -12.81 -16.16 4.58
C SER A 298 -14.31 -16.30 4.85
N GLY A 299 -14.77 -17.55 4.95
CA GLY A 299 -16.17 -17.85 5.25
C GLY A 299 -16.66 -17.23 6.56
N LYS A 300 -15.79 -17.13 7.58
CA LYS A 300 -16.11 -16.45 8.86
C LYS A 300 -16.38 -14.97 8.63
N CYS A 301 -15.50 -14.28 7.90
CA CYS A 301 -15.63 -12.86 7.60
C CYS A 301 -16.89 -12.57 6.78
N LEU A 302 -17.07 -13.28 5.67
CA LEU A 302 -18.21 -13.10 4.76
C LEU A 302 -19.55 -13.41 5.46
N THR A 303 -19.58 -14.39 6.35
CA THR A 303 -20.78 -14.69 7.14
C THR A 303 -21.08 -13.61 8.15
N ALA A 304 -20.08 -13.13 8.89
CA ALA A 304 -20.26 -12.10 9.91
C ALA A 304 -20.74 -10.77 9.31
N THR A 305 -20.12 -10.29 8.23
CA THR A 305 -20.52 -9.05 7.56
C THR A 305 -21.91 -9.17 6.91
N ARG A 306 -22.26 -10.33 6.35
CA ARG A 306 -23.62 -10.59 5.86
C ARG A 306 -24.65 -10.53 6.99
N ILE A 307 -24.36 -11.13 8.15
CA ILE A 307 -25.24 -11.07 9.32
C ILE A 307 -25.50 -9.62 9.73
N GLN A 308 -24.48 -8.76 9.70
CA GLN A 308 -24.64 -7.34 10.04
C GLN A 308 -25.68 -6.65 9.14
N VAL A 309 -25.54 -6.76 7.82
CA VAL A 309 -26.45 -6.09 6.89
C VAL A 309 -27.85 -6.70 6.90
N THR A 310 -27.97 -8.02 7.06
CA THR A 310 -29.27 -8.69 7.16
C THR A 310 -29.99 -8.34 8.47
N ALA A 311 -29.27 -8.30 9.60
CA ALA A 311 -29.86 -7.92 10.89
C ALA A 311 -30.37 -6.47 10.86
N GLU A 312 -29.63 -5.55 10.24
CA GLU A 312 -30.08 -4.18 10.05
C GLU A 312 -31.32 -4.09 9.15
N ALA A 313 -31.34 -4.83 8.04
CA ALA A 313 -32.50 -4.87 7.15
C ALA A 313 -33.77 -5.43 7.83
N LEU A 314 -33.62 -6.36 8.78
CA LEU A 314 -34.75 -6.95 9.52
C LEU A 314 -35.22 -6.10 10.70
N THR A 315 -34.31 -5.42 11.39
CA THR A 315 -34.60 -4.74 12.67
C THR A 315 -34.60 -3.23 12.57
N THR A 316 -34.13 -2.66 11.47
CA THR A 316 -33.83 -1.23 11.26
C THR A 316 -32.74 -0.67 12.18
N ASN A 317 -32.15 -1.48 13.06
CA ASN A 317 -31.08 -1.06 13.96
C ASN A 317 -29.73 -1.25 13.29
N CYS A 318 -28.89 -0.21 13.31
CA CYS A 318 -27.55 -0.29 12.76
C CYS A 318 -26.65 -1.11 13.68
N VAL A 319 -26.05 -2.17 13.12
CA VAL A 319 -25.12 -3.07 13.81
C VAL A 319 -23.72 -3.06 13.19
N VAL A 320 -23.57 -2.35 12.06
CA VAL A 320 -22.29 -2.19 11.38
C VAL A 320 -21.35 -1.30 12.20
N PRO A 321 -20.07 -1.64 12.35
CA PRO A 321 -19.10 -0.76 12.99
C PRO A 321 -18.90 0.55 12.23
N MET A 322 -18.90 1.67 12.96
CA MET A 322 -18.89 3.02 12.36
C MET A 322 -17.49 3.50 11.96
N GLU A 323 -16.41 2.86 12.42
CA GLU A 323 -15.03 3.27 12.10
C GLU A 323 -14.72 3.25 10.61
N ARG A 324 -15.28 2.29 9.86
CA ARG A 324 -15.21 2.16 8.40
C ARG A 324 -16.45 1.46 7.85
N ALA A 325 -17.63 2.00 8.12
CA ALA A 325 -18.91 1.35 7.80
C ALA A 325 -19.05 0.90 6.34
N SER A 326 -18.58 1.71 5.37
CA SER A 326 -18.58 1.38 3.93
C SER A 326 -17.97 0.01 3.60
N LEU A 327 -16.89 -0.37 4.29
CA LEU A 327 -16.22 -1.65 4.09
C LEU A 327 -17.09 -2.82 4.54
N TYR A 328 -17.67 -2.72 5.75
CA TYR A 328 -18.55 -3.75 6.29
C TYR A 328 -19.83 -3.88 5.46
N TYR A 329 -20.43 -2.76 5.05
CA TYR A 329 -21.56 -2.78 4.14
C TYR A 329 -21.19 -3.43 2.80
N CYS A 330 -20.03 -3.11 2.23
CA CYS A 330 -19.60 -3.66 0.94
C CYS A 330 -19.46 -5.19 1.01
N HIS A 331 -18.68 -5.69 1.98
CA HIS A 331 -18.49 -7.14 2.16
C HIS A 331 -19.79 -7.85 2.56
N GLY A 332 -20.63 -7.23 3.39
CA GLY A 332 -21.90 -7.80 3.80
C GLY A 332 -22.92 -7.87 2.67
N LEU A 333 -23.04 -6.79 1.88
CA LEU A 333 -23.93 -6.75 0.73
C LEU A 333 -23.46 -7.69 -0.37
N LYS A 334 -22.16 -7.88 -0.56
CA LYS A 334 -21.61 -8.79 -1.59
C LYS A 334 -22.30 -10.14 -1.64
N ASN A 335 -22.61 -10.74 -0.49
CA ASN A 335 -23.28 -12.05 -0.38
C ASN A 335 -24.67 -11.99 0.30
N ALA A 336 -25.31 -10.82 0.32
CA ALA A 336 -26.65 -10.65 0.87
C ALA A 336 -27.73 -11.24 -0.05
N ASP A 337 -28.98 -11.31 0.41
CA ASP A 337 -30.12 -11.63 -0.45
C ASP A 337 -30.69 -10.38 -1.14
N ALA A 338 -31.47 -10.58 -2.21
CA ALA A 338 -32.07 -9.49 -2.97
C ALA A 338 -32.98 -8.58 -2.11
N LYS A 339 -33.62 -9.12 -1.05
CA LYS A 339 -34.47 -8.33 -0.16
C LYS A 339 -33.65 -7.35 0.68
N THR A 340 -32.50 -7.80 1.18
CA THR A 340 -31.54 -7.00 1.94
C THR A 340 -31.00 -5.87 1.05
N VAL A 341 -30.59 -6.16 -0.18
CA VAL A 341 -30.14 -5.13 -1.12
C VAL A 341 -31.25 -4.12 -1.42
N GLN A 342 -32.47 -4.60 -1.66
CA GLN A 342 -33.63 -3.72 -1.90
C GLN A 342 -33.93 -2.83 -0.69
N TYR A 343 -33.78 -3.34 0.53
CA TYR A 343 -33.89 -2.53 1.75
C TYR A 343 -32.88 -1.38 1.74
N PHE A 344 -31.60 -1.64 1.51
CA PHE A 344 -30.57 -0.59 1.50
C PHE A 344 -30.73 0.38 0.33
N TRP A 345 -31.17 -0.11 -0.84
CA TRP A 345 -31.53 0.74 -1.98
C TRP A 345 -32.64 1.73 -1.60
N ASN A 346 -33.71 1.25 -0.95
CA ASN A 346 -34.81 2.11 -0.50
C ASN A 346 -34.37 3.06 0.62
N LYS A 347 -33.61 2.56 1.59
CA LYS A 347 -33.07 3.35 2.72
C LYS A 347 -32.27 4.54 2.22
N LEU A 348 -31.47 4.36 1.17
CA LEU A 348 -30.65 5.42 0.58
C LEU A 348 -31.47 6.66 0.20
N HIS A 349 -32.71 6.48 -0.28
CA HIS A 349 -33.59 7.57 -0.71
C HIS A 349 -34.17 8.39 0.45
N THR A 350 -34.23 7.82 1.65
CA THR A 350 -34.79 8.48 2.84
C THR A 350 -33.72 9.07 3.77
N MET A 351 -32.44 8.93 3.43
CA MET A 351 -31.34 9.39 4.27
C MET A 351 -31.12 10.90 4.17
N THR A 352 -30.90 11.52 5.32
CA THR A 352 -30.61 12.96 5.46
C THR A 352 -29.14 13.24 5.79
N SER A 353 -28.40 12.25 6.30
CA SER A 353 -26.97 12.37 6.61
C SER A 353 -26.13 12.06 5.37
N ASP A 354 -25.48 13.08 4.81
CA ASP A 354 -24.56 12.93 3.67
C ASP A 354 -23.43 11.94 3.97
N GLN A 355 -22.94 11.92 5.22
CA GLN A 355 -21.87 11.02 5.64
C GLN A 355 -22.31 9.56 5.60
N GLU A 356 -23.46 9.23 6.20
CA GLU A 356 -23.98 7.87 6.21
C GLU A 356 -24.40 7.43 4.80
N ARG A 357 -25.00 8.35 4.04
CA ARG A 357 -25.38 8.13 2.65
C ARG A 357 -24.15 7.77 1.81
N ALA A 358 -23.04 8.48 1.97
CA ALA A 358 -21.77 8.17 1.32
C ALA A 358 -21.21 6.78 1.69
N GLN A 359 -21.45 6.28 2.91
CA GLN A 359 -21.03 4.92 3.29
C GLN A 359 -21.85 3.85 2.56
N LEU A 360 -23.17 4.03 2.45
CA LEU A 360 -24.03 3.08 1.74
C LEU A 360 -23.85 3.15 0.23
N THR A 361 -23.68 4.34 -0.35
CA THR A 361 -23.39 4.45 -1.80
C THR A 361 -22.08 3.78 -2.17
N TYR A 362 -21.10 3.71 -1.26
CA TYR A 362 -19.88 2.93 -1.47
C TYR A 362 -20.15 1.44 -1.65
N ALA A 363 -21.22 0.90 -1.06
CA ALA A 363 -21.37 -0.53 -0.84
C ALA A 363 -22.42 -1.20 -1.74
N LEU A 364 -23.41 -0.46 -2.25
CA LEU A 364 -24.53 -1.04 -3.00
C LEU A 364 -24.11 -1.80 -4.26
N THR A 365 -23.06 -1.33 -4.94
CA THR A 365 -22.52 -1.98 -6.13
C THR A 365 -21.46 -3.04 -5.83
N CYS A 366 -21.24 -3.39 -4.56
CA CYS A 366 -20.46 -4.58 -4.18
C CYS A 366 -21.26 -5.89 -4.32
N TYR A 367 -22.58 -5.80 -4.53
CA TYR A 367 -23.46 -6.96 -4.67
C TYR A 367 -22.99 -7.91 -5.78
N HIS A 368 -23.07 -9.22 -5.57
CA HIS A 368 -22.54 -10.22 -6.51
C HIS A 368 -23.33 -10.33 -7.82
N ASP A 369 -24.62 -9.99 -7.86
CA ASP A 369 -25.46 -10.18 -9.05
C ASP A 369 -25.20 -9.06 -10.09
N PRO A 370 -24.65 -9.41 -11.27
CA PRO A 370 -24.31 -8.43 -12.30
C PRO A 370 -25.53 -7.71 -12.89
N ASP A 371 -26.71 -8.34 -12.94
CA ASP A 371 -27.92 -7.73 -13.49
C ASP A 371 -28.49 -6.68 -12.54
N VAL A 372 -28.43 -6.95 -11.23
CA VAL A 372 -28.82 -5.97 -10.20
C VAL A 372 -27.85 -4.78 -10.20
N VAL A 373 -26.54 -5.03 -10.27
CA VAL A 373 -25.55 -3.94 -10.35
C VAL A 373 -25.72 -3.13 -11.63
N TYR A 374 -25.96 -3.76 -12.78
CA TYR A 374 -26.28 -3.05 -14.02
C TYR A 374 -27.54 -2.19 -13.88
N SER A 375 -28.61 -2.72 -13.27
CA SER A 375 -29.84 -1.96 -12.99
C SER A 375 -29.59 -0.73 -12.12
N ILE A 376 -28.76 -0.87 -11.08
CA ILE A 376 -28.34 0.25 -10.23
C ILE A 376 -27.62 1.31 -11.06
N LEU A 377 -26.60 0.93 -11.84
CA LEU A 377 -25.83 1.87 -12.66
C LEU A 377 -26.71 2.62 -13.67
N ARG A 378 -27.68 1.94 -14.29
CA ARG A 378 -28.66 2.58 -15.18
C ARG A 378 -29.53 3.61 -14.47
N LYS A 379 -30.03 3.30 -13.26
CA LYS A 379 -30.78 4.26 -12.43
C LYS A 379 -29.91 5.43 -11.97
N LEU A 380 -28.59 5.28 -11.94
CA LEU A 380 -27.70 6.42 -11.79
C LEU A 380 -27.68 7.21 -13.10
N ALA A 381 -27.40 6.63 -14.25
CA ALA A 381 -27.29 7.40 -15.50
C ALA A 381 -28.60 8.12 -15.87
N ASP A 382 -29.75 7.53 -15.55
CA ASP A 382 -31.08 8.04 -15.84
C ASP A 382 -31.98 7.90 -14.59
N PRO A 383 -31.86 8.81 -13.61
CA PRO A 383 -32.57 8.69 -12.36
C PRO A 383 -34.06 9.05 -12.51
N PRO A 384 -34.95 8.39 -11.77
CA PRO A 384 -36.35 8.84 -11.64
C PRO A 384 -36.41 10.29 -11.14
N THR A 385 -37.47 11.01 -11.50
CA THR A 385 -37.62 12.46 -11.21
C THR A 385 -37.46 12.83 -9.74
N ASP A 386 -37.78 11.91 -8.83
CA ASP A 386 -37.84 12.17 -7.39
C ASP A 386 -36.54 11.77 -6.67
N ILE A 387 -35.53 11.29 -7.39
CA ILE A 387 -34.28 10.79 -6.80
C ILE A 387 -33.09 11.52 -7.42
N ALA A 388 -32.39 12.31 -6.61
CA ALA A 388 -31.13 12.94 -7.00
C ALA A 388 -29.93 12.14 -6.49
N PHE A 389 -28.90 12.05 -7.33
CA PHE A 389 -27.57 11.60 -6.95
C PHE A 389 -26.55 12.65 -7.33
N THR A 390 -25.57 12.88 -6.46
CA THR A 390 -24.44 13.75 -6.77
C THR A 390 -23.49 13.07 -7.74
N ASN A 391 -22.71 13.82 -8.51
CA ASN A 391 -21.68 13.23 -9.37
C ASN A 391 -20.65 12.42 -8.58
N MET A 392 -20.39 12.79 -7.32
CA MET A 392 -19.48 12.01 -6.47
C MET A 392 -20.04 10.61 -6.20
N GLU A 393 -21.32 10.49 -5.84
CA GLU A 393 -21.98 9.20 -5.58
C GLU A 393 -22.00 8.30 -6.81
N ARG A 394 -22.30 8.90 -7.97
CA ARG A 394 -22.31 8.23 -9.27
C ARG A 394 -20.98 7.56 -9.58
N HIS A 395 -19.90 8.35 -9.53
CA HIS A 395 -18.55 7.84 -9.79
C HIS A 395 -18.08 6.84 -8.73
N GLN A 396 -18.46 7.05 -7.47
CA GLN A 396 -18.12 6.13 -6.39
C GLN A 396 -18.76 4.75 -6.62
N MET A 397 -20.05 4.68 -6.92
CA MET A 397 -20.73 3.41 -7.24
C MET A 397 -20.16 2.74 -8.50
N PHE A 398 -19.81 3.52 -9.52
CA PHE A 398 -19.15 3.01 -10.73
C PHE A 398 -17.81 2.34 -10.41
N VAL A 399 -16.94 3.03 -9.67
CA VAL A 399 -15.61 2.52 -9.32
C VAL A 399 -15.70 1.35 -8.34
N THR A 400 -16.64 1.40 -7.38
CA THR A 400 -16.90 0.25 -6.49
C THR A 400 -17.33 -0.99 -7.29
N ALA A 401 -18.22 -0.83 -8.27
CA ALA A 401 -18.66 -1.97 -9.10
C ALA A 401 -17.46 -2.62 -9.79
N LEU A 402 -16.61 -1.80 -10.45
CA LEU A 402 -15.38 -2.24 -11.08
C LEU A 402 -14.48 -3.03 -10.10
N ARG A 403 -14.24 -2.46 -8.91
CA ARG A 403 -13.43 -3.08 -7.84
C ARG A 403 -13.96 -4.40 -7.29
N ASN A 404 -15.21 -4.75 -7.58
CA ASN A 404 -15.89 -5.95 -7.08
C ASN A 404 -16.23 -6.95 -8.19
N GLY A 405 -15.45 -6.96 -9.27
CA GLY A 405 -15.54 -7.97 -10.33
C GLY A 405 -16.59 -7.66 -11.41
N HIS A 406 -17.16 -6.45 -11.43
CA HIS A 406 -18.19 -6.08 -12.41
C HIS A 406 -17.63 -5.44 -13.69
N LEU A 407 -16.44 -5.84 -14.13
CA LEU A 407 -15.77 -5.27 -15.31
C LEU A 407 -16.66 -5.35 -16.56
N LYS A 408 -17.23 -6.52 -16.86
CA LYS A 408 -18.14 -6.71 -18.00
C LYS A 408 -19.39 -5.84 -17.91
N VAL A 409 -19.95 -5.68 -16.72
CA VAL A 409 -21.11 -4.79 -16.48
C VAL A 409 -20.74 -3.34 -16.73
N ILE A 410 -19.54 -2.93 -16.31
CA ILE A 410 -19.02 -1.58 -16.52
C ILE A 410 -18.81 -1.29 -18.01
N MET A 411 -18.22 -2.21 -18.77
CA MET A 411 -18.05 -2.05 -20.23
C MET A 411 -19.41 -1.99 -20.93
N LYS A 412 -20.36 -2.85 -20.56
CA LYS A 412 -21.74 -2.83 -21.05
C LYS A 412 -22.43 -1.50 -20.75
N PHE A 413 -22.27 -0.96 -19.54
CA PHE A 413 -22.84 0.32 -19.13
C PHE A 413 -22.24 1.50 -19.89
N LEU A 414 -20.92 1.54 -20.03
CA LEU A 414 -20.25 2.54 -20.86
C LEU A 414 -20.70 2.46 -22.33
N LYS A 415 -20.94 1.24 -22.84
CA LYS A 415 -21.35 1.04 -24.23
C LYS A 415 -22.81 1.38 -24.50
N ASN A 416 -23.73 1.01 -23.61
CA ASN A 416 -25.16 1.10 -23.87
C ASN A 416 -25.81 2.36 -23.30
N ASP A 417 -25.25 2.95 -22.25
CA ASP A 417 -25.85 4.07 -21.52
C ASP A 417 -25.01 5.36 -21.67
N HIS A 418 -24.08 5.42 -22.64
CA HIS A 418 -23.13 6.53 -22.84
C HIS A 418 -23.78 7.91 -22.95
N GLU A 419 -24.94 8.03 -23.60
CA GLU A 419 -25.63 9.32 -23.74
C GLU A 419 -26.11 9.86 -22.39
N ASN A 420 -26.65 8.97 -21.56
CA ASN A 420 -27.13 9.29 -20.23
C ASN A 420 -25.96 9.58 -19.29
N ILE A 421 -24.86 8.83 -19.41
CA ILE A 421 -23.61 9.10 -18.71
C ILE A 421 -23.07 10.49 -19.06
N ASN A 422 -23.05 10.85 -20.35
CA ASN A 422 -22.57 12.16 -20.79
C ASN A 422 -23.40 13.31 -20.19
N LYS A 423 -24.72 13.11 -20.05
CA LYS A 423 -25.64 14.09 -19.45
C LYS A 423 -25.50 14.20 -17.93
N THR A 424 -25.36 13.07 -17.23
CA THR A 424 -25.44 13.03 -15.76
C THR A 424 -24.07 12.95 -15.09
N PHE A 425 -23.28 11.91 -15.37
CA PHE A 425 -21.93 11.75 -14.81
C PHE A 425 -20.99 12.82 -15.36
N THR A 426 -21.14 13.14 -16.65
CA THR A 426 -20.21 13.89 -17.50
C THR A 426 -18.87 13.18 -17.70
N PHE A 427 -18.27 13.29 -18.88
CA PHE A 427 -16.90 12.80 -19.14
C PHE A 427 -15.85 13.83 -18.67
N ASN A 428 -15.93 14.18 -17.39
CA ASN A 428 -14.98 15.10 -16.74
C ASN A 428 -13.73 14.36 -16.26
N THR A 429 -12.79 15.07 -15.63
CA THR A 429 -11.54 14.51 -15.08
C THR A 429 -11.75 13.29 -14.16
N ARG A 430 -12.87 13.23 -13.42
CA ARG A 430 -13.20 12.07 -12.57
C ARG A 430 -13.57 10.83 -13.39
N MET A 431 -14.27 11.00 -14.51
CA MET A 431 -14.50 9.91 -15.45
C MET A 431 -13.18 9.46 -16.07
N GLU A 432 -12.30 10.38 -16.44
CA GLU A 432 -10.97 10.02 -16.97
C GLU A 432 -10.17 9.16 -15.99
N TYR A 433 -10.19 9.49 -14.70
CA TYR A 433 -9.59 8.64 -13.66
C TYR A 433 -10.26 7.27 -13.56
N SER A 434 -11.58 7.22 -13.67
CA SER A 434 -12.34 5.96 -13.62
C SER A 434 -12.00 5.06 -14.81
N LEU A 435 -11.87 5.63 -16.01
CA LEU A 435 -11.48 4.92 -17.23
C LEU A 435 -10.04 4.41 -17.16
N LYS A 436 -9.11 5.20 -16.61
CA LYS A 436 -7.74 4.73 -16.33
C LYS A 436 -7.71 3.59 -15.33
N GLU A 437 -8.57 3.61 -14.32
CA GLU A 437 -8.63 2.54 -13.32
C GLU A 437 -9.09 1.21 -13.94
N ILE A 438 -9.96 1.23 -14.97
CA ILE A 438 -10.39 0.01 -15.69
C ILE A 438 -9.19 -0.76 -16.26
N ALA A 439 -8.16 -0.06 -16.74
CA ALA A 439 -6.96 -0.69 -17.30
C ALA A 439 -6.29 -1.71 -16.35
N MET A 440 -6.44 -1.52 -15.03
CA MET A 440 -5.87 -2.40 -14.01
C MET A 440 -6.65 -3.72 -13.78
N TYR A 441 -7.78 -3.92 -14.46
CA TYR A 441 -8.63 -5.10 -14.35
C TYR A 441 -8.75 -5.89 -15.65
N ILE A 442 -8.30 -5.31 -16.78
CA ILE A 442 -8.38 -5.91 -18.10
C ILE A 442 -7.52 -7.17 -18.16
N GLN A 443 -8.14 -8.31 -18.47
CA GLN A 443 -7.43 -9.54 -18.85
C GLN A 443 -7.19 -9.57 -20.36
N GLU A 444 -6.35 -10.50 -20.85
CA GLU A 444 -6.04 -10.62 -22.28
C GLU A 444 -7.32 -10.81 -23.14
N GLU A 445 -8.33 -11.49 -22.61
CA GLU A 445 -9.63 -11.69 -23.26
C GLU A 445 -10.55 -10.45 -23.28
N ASP A 446 -10.28 -9.45 -22.44
CA ASP A 446 -11.10 -8.23 -22.31
C ASP A 446 -10.64 -7.10 -23.25
N VAL A 447 -9.41 -7.19 -23.77
CA VAL A 447 -8.73 -6.10 -24.50
C VAL A 447 -9.55 -5.64 -25.70
N GLU A 448 -10.00 -6.57 -26.54
CA GLU A 448 -10.74 -6.23 -27.77
C GLU A 448 -12.07 -5.52 -27.46
N GLU A 449 -12.80 -6.00 -26.45
CA GLU A 449 -14.06 -5.40 -26.02
C GLU A 449 -13.85 -3.99 -25.48
N PHE A 450 -12.85 -3.79 -24.61
CA PHE A 450 -12.60 -2.48 -24.04
C PHE A 450 -12.04 -1.48 -25.05
N GLU A 451 -11.20 -1.92 -25.98
CA GLU A 451 -10.74 -1.07 -27.10
C GLU A 451 -11.91 -0.60 -27.97
N SER A 452 -12.90 -1.47 -28.23
CA SER A 452 -14.13 -1.07 -28.93
C SER A 452 -14.89 0.02 -28.17
N VAL A 453 -14.97 -0.08 -26.83
CA VAL A 453 -15.59 0.96 -25.99
C VAL A 453 -14.79 2.27 -26.05
N LEU A 454 -13.47 2.22 -25.90
CA LEU A 454 -12.62 3.42 -25.96
C LEU A 454 -12.71 4.12 -27.32
N GLN A 455 -12.72 3.36 -28.41
CA GLN A 455 -12.85 3.92 -29.76
C GLN A 455 -14.21 4.58 -29.96
N MET A 456 -15.29 3.96 -29.48
CA MET A 456 -16.63 4.57 -29.52
C MET A 456 -16.67 5.89 -28.74
N LEU A 457 -16.11 5.92 -27.53
CA LEU A 457 -16.07 7.14 -26.71
C LEU A 457 -15.23 8.24 -27.36
N LEU A 458 -14.16 7.88 -28.07
CA LEU A 458 -13.30 8.80 -28.83
C LEU A 458 -14.04 9.38 -30.04
N ASP A 459 -14.73 8.54 -30.82
CA ASP A 459 -15.49 8.95 -32.01
C ASP A 459 -16.64 9.90 -31.65
N LEU A 460 -17.29 9.66 -30.50
CA LEU A 460 -18.31 10.54 -29.91
C LEU A 460 -17.73 11.82 -29.29
N LYS A 461 -16.40 11.98 -29.26
CA LYS A 461 -15.67 13.11 -28.65
C LYS A 461 -15.92 13.27 -27.15
N TYR A 462 -16.23 12.17 -26.46
CA TYR A 462 -16.38 12.15 -25.01
C TYR A 462 -15.03 12.12 -24.30
N VAL A 463 -14.00 11.57 -24.95
CA VAL A 463 -12.63 11.48 -24.43
C VAL A 463 -11.62 11.99 -25.45
N SER A 464 -10.42 12.35 -24.97
CA SER A 464 -9.32 12.78 -25.83
C SER A 464 -8.48 11.61 -26.33
N GLU A 465 -7.84 11.77 -27.49
CA GLU A 465 -6.89 10.79 -28.04
C GLU A 465 -5.71 10.54 -27.08
N ASN A 466 -5.22 11.58 -26.40
CA ASN A 466 -4.17 11.47 -25.38
C ASN A 466 -4.59 10.58 -24.21
N LEU A 467 -5.85 10.68 -23.77
CA LEU A 467 -6.37 9.83 -22.70
C LEU A 467 -6.43 8.37 -23.16
N VAL A 468 -6.97 8.11 -24.34
CA VAL A 468 -7.07 6.75 -24.89
C VAL A 468 -5.69 6.12 -25.06
N LYS A 469 -4.72 6.87 -25.60
CA LYS A 469 -3.32 6.42 -25.70
C LYS A 469 -2.74 6.09 -24.33
N ARG A 470 -3.00 6.91 -23.31
CA ARG A 470 -2.53 6.64 -21.95
C ARG A 470 -3.14 5.36 -21.37
N ILE A 471 -4.44 5.16 -21.54
CA ILE A 471 -5.15 3.95 -21.08
C ILE A 471 -4.57 2.70 -21.74
N ARG A 472 -4.30 2.73 -23.06
CA ARG A 472 -3.63 1.64 -23.78
C ARG A 472 -2.29 1.27 -23.16
N THR A 473 -1.44 2.27 -22.90
CA THR A 473 -0.15 2.03 -22.22
C THR A 473 -0.34 1.44 -20.82
N ASP A 474 -1.35 1.91 -20.06
CA ASP A 474 -1.63 1.38 -18.72
C ASP A 474 -2.12 -0.09 -18.79
N ILE A 475 -2.87 -0.49 -19.83
CA ILE A 475 -3.28 -1.89 -20.10
C ILE A 475 -2.07 -2.74 -20.44
N GLU A 476 -1.21 -2.28 -21.36
CA GLU A 476 0.01 -2.99 -21.76
C GLU A 476 0.91 -3.27 -20.54
N TYR A 477 1.13 -2.26 -19.70
CA TYR A 477 1.89 -2.39 -18.46
C TYR A 477 1.25 -3.38 -17.48
N HIS A 478 -0.08 -3.33 -17.32
CA HIS A 478 -0.81 -4.25 -16.45
C HIS A 478 -0.65 -5.71 -16.90
N LEU A 479 -0.87 -5.99 -18.19
CA LEU A 479 -0.76 -7.33 -18.76
C LEU A 479 0.69 -7.85 -18.74
N ALA A 480 1.68 -7.00 -19.04
CA ALA A 480 3.09 -7.34 -18.91
C ALA A 480 3.43 -7.74 -17.46
N TRP A 481 2.96 -6.97 -16.48
CA TRP A 481 3.16 -7.30 -15.07
C TRP A 481 2.59 -8.68 -14.72
N ILE A 482 1.37 -9.01 -15.18
CA ILE A 482 0.74 -10.31 -14.92
C ILE A 482 1.61 -11.43 -15.52
N ARG A 483 2.00 -11.29 -16.79
CA ARG A 483 2.80 -12.28 -17.51
C ARG A 483 4.13 -12.58 -16.82
N ASP A 484 4.79 -11.53 -16.34
CA ASP A 484 6.13 -11.65 -15.79
C ASP A 484 6.13 -12.13 -14.33
N ASN A 485 5.09 -11.82 -13.55
CA ASN A 485 5.11 -12.01 -12.09
C ASN A 485 4.13 -13.06 -11.56
N LYS A 486 2.98 -13.28 -12.22
CA LYS A 486 1.91 -14.12 -11.65
C LYS A 486 2.39 -15.54 -11.37
N SER A 487 3.01 -16.20 -12.34
CA SER A 487 3.51 -17.57 -12.19
C SER A 487 4.56 -17.69 -11.09
N GLN A 488 5.52 -16.75 -11.02
CA GLN A 488 6.56 -16.74 -9.99
C GLN A 488 5.97 -16.59 -8.57
N ILE A 489 4.92 -15.78 -8.43
CA ILE A 489 4.21 -15.62 -7.15
C ILE A 489 3.44 -16.89 -6.80
N GLU A 490 2.72 -17.48 -7.75
CA GLU A 490 1.97 -18.73 -7.55
C GLU A 490 2.90 -19.90 -7.18
N ASP A 491 4.04 -20.04 -7.86
CA ASP A 491 5.07 -21.04 -7.56
C ASP A 491 5.68 -20.82 -6.16
N TRP A 492 6.01 -19.58 -5.80
CA TRP A 492 6.50 -19.28 -4.46
C TRP A 492 5.48 -19.65 -3.38
N ILE A 493 4.18 -19.36 -3.61
CA ILE A 493 3.11 -19.70 -2.67
C ILE A 493 2.94 -21.21 -2.55
N LYS A 494 3.05 -21.93 -3.67
CA LYS A 494 3.00 -23.39 -3.68
C LYS A 494 4.13 -23.95 -2.80
N ASP A 495 5.36 -23.54 -3.04
CA ASP A 495 6.55 -23.96 -2.28
C ASP A 495 6.42 -23.60 -0.79
N TYR A 496 5.82 -22.45 -0.47
CA TYR A 496 5.57 -22.01 0.90
C TYR A 496 4.65 -22.96 1.68
N PHE A 497 3.64 -23.53 1.02
CA PHE A 497 2.71 -24.49 1.63
C PHE A 497 3.10 -25.95 1.46
N GLU A 498 4.15 -26.26 0.67
CA GLU A 498 4.65 -27.62 0.55
C GLU A 498 5.28 -28.09 1.88
N PRO A 499 4.95 -29.31 2.36
CA PRO A 499 5.60 -29.87 3.54
C PRO A 499 7.10 -29.98 3.26
N LYS A 500 7.92 -29.29 4.06
CA LYS A 500 9.38 -29.48 3.99
C LYS A 500 9.68 -30.91 4.40
N THR A 501 9.90 -31.79 3.42
CA THR A 501 10.45 -33.12 3.68
C THR A 501 11.84 -32.91 4.26
N ASP A 502 11.96 -33.16 5.55
CA ASP A 502 13.19 -32.99 6.29
C ASP A 502 14.22 -33.99 5.74
N LYS A 503 15.06 -33.57 4.78
CA LYS A 503 16.16 -34.39 4.24
C LYS A 503 17.16 -34.78 5.34
N SER A 504 17.08 -34.18 6.54
CA SER A 504 17.85 -34.59 7.71
C SER A 504 17.31 -35.88 8.37
N MET A 505 16.00 -36.17 8.26
CA MET A 505 15.41 -37.42 8.76
C MET A 505 15.69 -38.61 7.84
N SER A 506 15.69 -38.43 6.51
CA SER A 506 16.00 -39.53 5.58
C SER A 506 17.44 -40.03 5.73
N VAL A 507 18.40 -39.12 5.93
CA VAL A 507 19.81 -39.48 6.18
C VAL A 507 19.99 -40.16 7.54
N ARG A 508 19.24 -39.74 8.59
CA ARG A 508 19.28 -40.42 9.90
C ARG A 508 18.69 -41.83 9.85
N PHE A 509 17.66 -42.05 9.04
CA PHE A 509 17.09 -43.39 8.84
C PHE A 509 18.02 -44.31 8.04
N GLU A 510 18.66 -43.82 6.99
CA GLU A 510 19.61 -44.62 6.20
C GLU A 510 20.87 -44.97 7.01
N VAL A 511 21.43 -44.03 7.78
CA VAL A 511 22.61 -44.30 8.64
C VAL A 511 22.26 -45.27 9.77
N SER A 512 21.05 -45.21 10.34
CA SER A 512 20.61 -46.15 11.38
C SER A 512 20.33 -47.56 10.82
N LEU A 513 19.79 -47.67 9.60
CA LEU A 513 19.60 -48.95 8.91
C LEU A 513 20.94 -49.59 8.52
N ILE A 514 21.93 -48.80 8.08
CA ILE A 514 23.27 -49.29 7.77
C ILE A 514 23.98 -49.75 9.06
N LEU A 515 23.87 -49.01 10.16
CA LEU A 515 24.45 -49.41 11.46
C LEU A 515 23.81 -50.69 12.03
N CYS A 516 22.50 -50.88 11.88
CA CYS A 516 21.80 -52.11 12.26
C CYS A 516 22.18 -53.29 11.34
N ALA A 517 22.35 -53.07 10.04
CA ALA A 517 22.77 -54.12 9.11
C ALA A 517 24.22 -54.59 9.34
N VAL A 518 25.13 -53.67 9.69
CA VAL A 518 26.53 -54.01 10.01
C VAL A 518 26.64 -54.78 11.33
N SER A 519 25.77 -54.50 12.32
CA SER A 519 25.77 -55.23 13.59
C SER A 519 25.11 -56.62 13.51
N LEU A 520 24.25 -56.87 12.51
CA LEU A 520 23.71 -58.20 12.19
C LEU A 520 24.67 -59.08 11.36
N LEU A 521 25.68 -58.49 10.71
CA LEU A 521 26.72 -59.22 9.96
C LEU A 521 27.97 -59.55 10.81
N LEU A 522 28.04 -59.07 12.05
CA LEU A 522 29.15 -59.28 13.00
C LEU A 522 28.79 -60.21 14.18
N LEU A 523 27.67 -60.95 14.10
CA LEU A 523 27.23 -61.96 15.07
C LEU A 523 27.29 -63.38 14.49
#